data_AF-A0A1G6C099-F1
#
_entry.id   AF-A0A1G6C099-F1
#
_cell.length_a   1.000
_cell.length_b   1.000
_cell.length_c   1.000
_cell.angle_alpha   90.00
_cell.angle_beta   90.00
_cell.angle_gamma   90.00
#
_symmetry.space_group_name_H-M   'P 1'
#
loop_
_entity.id
_entity.type
_entity.pdbx_description
1 polymer ?
#
loop_
_entity_poly.entity_id
_entity_poly.type
_entity_poly.pdbx_seq_one_letter_code
_entity_poly.pdbx_strand_id
1 'polypeptide(L)'
;MESLVTWFTMHWGQYISKEVLCFIISMFPIVELRGGILASTLLQIPMAKAIPICIAGNIVPLPFVLLFIKRIIKAMKNSRLRFFAKVGNWIEDKAVKNKHKIEKYEFLGLFLFVGIPIPGTGGWTGSLLAAVFEVNTKKAVLAILLGLCMATAIMCIVSYGVIGNVVS
;
A
#
# COMPACT_ATOMS: atom_id res chain seq x y z
N MET A 1 5.12 5.61 -23.62
CA MET A 1 4.29 5.41 -22.41
C MET A 1 2.90 6.05 -22.53
N GLU A 2 2.65 6.95 -23.47
CA GLU A 2 1.28 7.41 -23.80
C GLU A 2 0.38 6.29 -24.36
N SER A 3 0.96 5.25 -24.98
CA SER A 3 0.20 4.17 -25.61
C SER A 3 -0.65 3.33 -24.64
N LEU A 4 -0.17 3.07 -23.42
CA LEU A 4 -0.88 2.24 -22.44
C LEU A 4 -2.10 2.97 -21.86
N VAL A 5 -1.92 4.24 -21.52
CA VAL A 5 -3.01 5.08 -21.01
C VAL A 5 -4.04 5.28 -22.13
N THR A 6 -3.60 5.65 -23.33
CA THR A 6 -4.51 5.90 -24.48
C THR A 6 -5.26 4.63 -24.92
N TRP A 7 -4.59 3.47 -24.92
CA TRP A 7 -5.23 2.18 -25.17
C TRP A 7 -6.29 1.85 -24.11
N PHE A 8 -6.00 2.12 -22.83
CA PHE A 8 -6.93 1.89 -21.73
C PHE A 8 -8.14 2.83 -21.79
N THR A 9 -7.94 4.13 -22.05
CA THR A 9 -9.06 5.08 -22.21
C THR A 9 -9.90 4.78 -23.44
N MET A 10 -9.31 4.28 -24.54
CA MET A 10 -10.07 3.89 -25.72
C MET A 10 -10.88 2.59 -25.53
N HIS A 11 -10.34 1.60 -24.80
CA HIS A 11 -11.06 0.34 -24.57
C HIS A 11 -12.04 0.39 -23.39
N TRP A 12 -11.71 1.13 -22.32
CA TRP A 12 -12.45 1.10 -21.06
C TRP A 12 -13.01 2.47 -20.64
N GLY A 13 -12.66 3.56 -21.31
CA GLY A 13 -13.12 4.91 -20.96
C GLY A 13 -14.62 5.13 -21.15
N GLN A 14 -15.31 4.23 -21.86
CA GLN A 14 -16.77 4.19 -21.97
C GLN A 14 -17.43 3.55 -20.73
N TYR A 15 -16.68 2.77 -19.94
CA TYR A 15 -17.19 1.98 -18.81
C TYR A 15 -16.61 2.40 -17.45
N ILE A 16 -15.44 3.05 -17.42
CA ILE A 16 -14.69 3.36 -16.20
C ILE A 16 -14.29 4.84 -16.20
N SER A 17 -14.77 5.59 -15.21
CA SER A 17 -14.38 6.99 -15.04
C SER A 17 -12.91 7.10 -14.61
N LYS A 18 -12.25 8.22 -14.92
CA LYS A 18 -10.83 8.45 -14.60
C LYS A 18 -10.56 8.30 -13.10
N GLU A 19 -11.55 8.68 -12.27
CA GLU A 19 -11.55 8.52 -10.82
C GLU A 19 -11.52 7.05 -10.38
N VAL A 20 -12.34 6.20 -11.00
CA VAL A 20 -12.38 4.76 -10.69
C VAL A 20 -11.08 4.08 -11.10
N LEU A 21 -10.45 4.52 -12.20
CA LEU A 21 -9.13 4.02 -12.58
C LEU A 21 -8.07 4.36 -11.53
N CYS A 22 -8.02 5.59 -11.03
CA CYS A 22 -7.14 5.98 -9.92
C CYS A 22 -7.41 5.15 -8.66
N PHE A 23 -8.67 4.86 -8.35
CA PHE A 23 -9.06 4.00 -7.23
C PHE A 23 -8.51 2.57 -7.39
N ILE A 24 -8.69 1.96 -8.57
CA ILE A 24 -8.22 0.59 -8.84
C ILE A 24 -6.68 0.52 -8.83
N ILE A 25 -6.01 1.52 -9.39
CA ILE A 25 -4.55 1.61 -9.38
C ILE A 25 -4.03 1.74 -7.93
N SER A 26 -4.69 2.56 -7.11
CA SER A 26 -4.29 2.76 -5.71
C SER A 26 -4.61 1.58 -4.78
N MET A 27 -5.51 0.70 -5.21
CA MET A 27 -5.72 -0.61 -4.60
C MET A 27 -4.59 -1.60 -4.88
N PHE A 28 -3.76 -1.43 -5.91
CA PHE A 28 -2.75 -2.44 -6.24
C PHE A 28 -1.53 -2.39 -5.29
N PRO A 29 -1.02 -3.54 -4.77
CA PRO A 29 0.01 -3.58 -3.72
C PRO A 29 1.37 -2.97 -4.06
N ILE A 30 1.71 -2.87 -5.34
CA ILE A 30 3.01 -2.33 -5.81
C ILE A 30 2.91 -0.82 -6.08
N VAL A 31 1.74 -0.39 -6.56
CA VAL A 31 1.52 0.94 -7.13
C VAL A 31 0.94 1.88 -6.05
N GLU A 32 -0.01 1.37 -5.26
CA GLU A 32 -0.58 1.98 -4.06
C GLU A 32 -1.01 3.46 -4.24
N LEU A 33 -1.16 4.18 -3.13
CA LEU A 33 -1.46 5.61 -3.09
C LEU A 33 -0.51 6.44 -4.00
N ARG A 34 0.75 6.03 -4.16
CA ARG A 34 1.76 6.79 -4.91
C ARG A 34 1.43 6.79 -6.40
N GLY A 35 1.24 5.62 -6.98
CA GLY A 35 0.87 5.53 -8.38
C GLY A 35 -0.56 5.95 -8.63
N GLY A 36 -1.46 5.87 -7.64
CA GLY A 36 -2.76 6.53 -7.71
C GLY A 36 -2.66 8.05 -7.87
N ILE A 37 -1.84 8.70 -7.02
CA ILE A 37 -1.59 10.16 -7.09
C ILE A 37 -0.86 10.51 -8.40
N LEU A 38 0.19 9.78 -8.78
CA LEU A 38 0.90 10.02 -10.05
C LEU A 38 -0.02 9.83 -11.27
N ALA A 39 -0.84 8.78 -11.29
CA ALA A 39 -1.83 8.57 -12.35
C ALA A 39 -2.87 9.69 -12.38
N SER A 40 -3.29 10.21 -11.22
CA SER A 40 -4.25 11.32 -11.16
C SER A 40 -3.69 12.61 -11.74
N THR A 41 -2.39 12.88 -11.55
CA THR A 41 -1.69 14.02 -12.16
C THR A 41 -1.62 13.85 -13.69
N LEU A 42 -1.32 12.64 -14.17
CA LEU A 42 -1.30 12.33 -15.62
C LEU A 42 -2.70 12.42 -16.26
N LEU A 43 -3.74 12.04 -15.53
CA LEU A 43 -5.14 12.08 -15.99
C LEU A 43 -5.79 13.46 -15.83
N GLN A 44 -5.04 14.44 -15.32
CA GLN A 44 -5.49 15.80 -14.99
C GLN A 44 -6.71 15.84 -14.05
N ILE A 45 -6.77 14.91 -13.11
CA ILE A 45 -7.82 14.90 -12.08
C ILE A 45 -7.45 15.90 -10.99
N PRO A 46 -8.38 16.76 -10.54
CA PRO A 46 -8.13 17.65 -9.40
C PRO A 46 -7.67 16.87 -8.17
N MET A 47 -6.53 17.26 -7.60
CA MET A 47 -5.91 16.55 -6.47
C MET A 47 -6.84 16.46 -5.24
N ALA A 48 -7.66 17.49 -5.00
CA ALA A 48 -8.68 17.48 -3.94
C ALA A 48 -9.68 16.33 -4.08
N LYS A 49 -9.93 15.84 -5.31
CA LYS A 49 -10.73 14.63 -5.57
C LYS A 49 -9.85 13.37 -5.56
N ALA A 50 -8.66 13.44 -6.15
CA ALA A 50 -7.78 12.27 -6.27
C ALA A 50 -7.27 11.75 -4.93
N ILE A 51 -6.94 12.63 -3.97
CA ILE A 51 -6.46 12.25 -2.64
C ILE A 51 -7.46 11.35 -1.90
N PRO A 52 -8.72 11.76 -1.65
CA PRO A 52 -9.66 10.92 -0.93
C PRO A 52 -9.96 9.62 -1.67
N ILE A 53 -9.98 9.63 -3.01
CA ILE A 53 -10.14 8.42 -3.83
C ILE A 53 -8.96 7.45 -3.61
N CYS A 54 -7.73 7.93 -3.71
CA CYS A 54 -6.53 7.10 -3.53
C CYS A 54 -6.41 6.57 -2.10
N ILE A 55 -6.76 7.39 -1.11
CA ILE A 55 -6.77 6.98 0.30
C ILE A 55 -7.82 5.88 0.50
N ALA A 56 -9.04 6.07 -0.01
CA ALA A 56 -10.10 5.06 0.07
C ALA A 56 -9.66 3.74 -0.59
N GLY A 57 -9.02 3.81 -1.77
CA GLY A 57 -8.47 2.65 -2.47
C GLY A 57 -7.43 1.90 -1.65
N ASN A 58 -6.63 2.59 -0.83
CA ASN A 58 -5.62 1.95 0.02
C ASN A 58 -6.17 1.42 1.35
N ILE A 59 -7.23 2.04 1.89
CA ILE A 59 -7.86 1.61 3.15
C ILE A 59 -8.65 0.30 2.96
N VAL A 60 -9.33 0.10 1.83
CA VAL A 60 -10.13 -1.11 1.58
C VAL A 60 -9.32 -2.42 1.70
N PRO A 61 -8.12 -2.56 1.09
CA PRO A 61 -7.34 -3.78 1.22
C PRO A 61 -6.64 -3.93 2.57
N LEU A 62 -6.46 -2.86 3.34
CA LEU A 62 -5.78 -2.88 4.64
C LEU A 62 -6.29 -3.96 5.61
N PRO A 63 -7.60 -3.99 5.96
CA PRO A 63 -8.15 -5.01 6.86
C PRO A 63 -8.08 -6.40 6.21
N PHE A 64 -8.22 -6.49 4.90
CA PHE A 64 -8.15 -7.74 4.17
C PHE A 64 -6.75 -8.37 4.30
N VAL A 65 -5.69 -7.61 4.02
CA VAL A 65 -4.30 -8.09 4.12
C VAL A 65 -3.96 -8.50 5.55
N LEU A 66 -4.27 -7.65 6.54
CA LEU A 66 -3.98 -7.94 7.95
C LEU A 66 -4.64 -9.23 8.46
N LEU A 67 -5.87 -9.52 8.02
CA LEU A 67 -6.63 -10.70 8.45
C LEU A 67 -6.29 -11.95 7.62
N PHE A 68 -6.21 -11.83 6.29
CA PHE A 68 -5.95 -12.98 5.42
C PHE A 68 -4.51 -13.47 5.51
N ILE A 69 -3.50 -12.59 5.57
CA ILE A 69 -2.10 -13.03 5.62
C ILE A 69 -1.84 -13.88 6.86
N LYS A 70 -2.37 -13.51 8.03
CA LYS A 70 -2.25 -14.34 9.25
C LYS A 70 -2.80 -15.74 9.03
N ARG A 71 -3.96 -15.85 8.36
CA ARG A 71 -4.58 -17.14 8.03
C ARG A 71 -3.79 -17.92 6.98
N ILE A 72 -3.24 -17.25 5.97
CA ILE A 72 -2.40 -17.84 4.93
C ILE A 72 -1.11 -18.39 5.53
N ILE A 73 -0.41 -17.64 6.37
CA ILE A 73 0.83 -18.10 7.04
C ILE A 73 0.54 -19.35 7.88
N LYS A 74 -0.56 -19.35 8.64
CA LYS A 74 -1.00 -20.53 9.42
C LYS A 74 -1.34 -21.72 8.53
N ALA A 75 -2.00 -21.48 7.40
CA ALA A 75 -2.31 -22.52 6.41
C ALA A 75 -1.06 -23.07 5.72
N MET A 76 -0.07 -22.21 5.42
CA MET A 76 1.22 -22.60 4.82
C MET A 76 2.00 -23.53 5.75
N LYS A 77 2.04 -23.21 7.06
CA LYS A 77 2.64 -24.07 8.09
C LYS A 77 2.00 -25.46 8.13
N ASN A 78 0.68 -25.53 8.05
CA ASN A 78 -0.09 -26.78 8.11
C ASN A 78 -0.20 -27.51 6.77
N SER A 79 0.41 -26.98 5.70
CA SER A 79 0.32 -27.60 4.39
C SER A 79 1.19 -28.86 4.30
N ARG A 80 0.72 -29.86 3.54
CA ARG A 80 1.46 -31.10 3.26
C ARG A 80 2.65 -30.88 2.33
N LEU A 81 2.75 -29.70 1.70
CA LEU A 81 3.83 -29.33 0.79
C LEU A 81 5.03 -28.79 1.58
N ARG A 82 6.13 -29.54 1.56
CA ARG A 82 7.36 -29.25 2.32
C ARG A 82 7.93 -27.85 2.03
N PHE A 83 7.72 -27.31 0.82
CA PHE A 83 8.11 -25.94 0.46
C PHE A 83 7.34 -24.88 1.26
N PHE A 84 6.00 -24.93 1.26
CA PHE A 84 5.18 -23.94 1.95
C PHE A 84 5.33 -24.04 3.48
N ALA A 85 5.47 -25.23 4.03
CA ALA A 85 5.77 -25.43 5.44
C ALA A 85 7.12 -24.81 5.83
N LYS A 86 8.15 -24.99 4.99
CA LYS A 86 9.49 -24.38 5.20
C LYS A 86 9.44 -22.86 5.14
N VAL A 87 8.70 -22.29 4.19
CA VAL A 87 8.53 -20.83 4.08
C VAL A 87 7.76 -20.28 5.29
N GLY A 88 6.67 -20.94 5.70
CA GLY A 88 5.90 -20.54 6.88
C GLY A 88 6.73 -20.54 8.16
N ASN A 89 7.52 -21.60 8.38
CA ASN A 89 8.42 -21.69 9.54
C ASN A 89 9.55 -20.65 9.46
N TRP A 90 10.13 -20.41 8.27
CA TRP A 90 11.16 -19.38 8.10
C TRP A 90 10.65 -17.98 8.42
N ILE A 91 9.41 -17.67 8.03
CA ILE A 91 8.76 -16.39 8.35
C ILE A 91 8.59 -16.23 9.86
N GLU A 92 8.14 -17.28 10.54
CA GLU A 92 7.94 -17.28 12.00
C GLU A 92 9.26 -17.20 12.76
N ASP A 93 10.28 -17.97 12.38
CA ASP A 93 11.61 -17.90 12.98
C ASP A 93 12.19 -16.49 12.88
N LYS A 94 11.98 -15.83 11.73
CA LYS A 94 12.41 -14.45 11.51
C LYS A 94 11.59 -13.46 12.35
N ALA A 95 10.30 -13.69 12.52
CA ALA A 95 9.44 -12.89 13.39
C ALA A 95 9.87 -13.02 14.87
N VAL A 96 10.04 -14.25 15.38
CA VAL A 96 10.47 -14.55 16.74
C VAL A 96 11.85 -13.95 17.03
N LYS A 97 12.82 -14.14 16.12
CA LYS A 97 14.18 -13.61 16.28
C LYS A 97 14.23 -12.09 16.41
N ASN A 98 13.32 -11.38 15.77
CA ASN A 98 13.27 -9.91 15.79
C ASN A 98 12.17 -9.34 16.70
N LYS A 99 11.39 -10.21 17.36
CA LYS A 99 10.20 -9.85 18.14
C LYS A 99 10.46 -8.75 19.17
N HIS A 100 11.51 -8.89 19.98
CA HIS A 100 11.81 -7.91 21.04
C HIS A 100 12.15 -6.51 20.49
N LYS A 101 12.80 -6.41 19.33
CA LYS A 101 13.07 -5.11 18.69
C LYS A 101 11.81 -4.56 18.06
N ILE A 102 11.02 -5.43 17.44
CA ILE A 102 9.83 -5.03 16.69
C ILE A 102 8.70 -4.64 17.63
N GLU A 103 8.44 -5.33 18.74
CA GLU A 103 7.43 -4.93 19.72
C GLU A 103 7.68 -3.53 20.30
N LYS A 104 8.96 -3.16 20.50
CA LYS A 104 9.31 -1.82 21.01
C LYS A 104 9.09 -0.71 19.98
N TYR A 105 9.30 -1.00 18.70
CA TYR A 105 9.22 -0.03 17.61
C TYR A 105 8.10 -0.34 16.62
N GLU A 106 7.11 -1.16 16.99
CA GLU A 106 6.10 -1.70 16.06
C GLU A 106 5.31 -0.57 15.43
N PHE A 107 4.93 0.41 16.24
CA PHE A 107 4.12 1.54 15.81
C PHE A 107 4.95 2.53 14.99
N LEU A 108 6.06 3.00 15.55
CA LEU A 108 6.91 4.01 14.89
C LEU A 108 7.55 3.47 13.62
N GLY A 109 7.99 2.21 13.63
CA GLY A 109 8.57 1.52 12.49
C GLY A 109 7.56 1.33 11.36
N LEU A 110 6.33 0.88 11.66
CA LEU A 110 5.27 0.79 10.63
C LEU A 110 4.90 2.18 10.09
N PHE A 111 4.73 3.15 10.99
CA PHE A 111 4.36 4.51 10.64
C PHE A 111 5.38 5.13 9.68
N LEU A 112 6.68 5.06 10.02
CA LEU A 112 7.74 5.59 9.17
C LEU A 112 7.90 4.79 7.88
N PHE A 113 7.79 3.47 7.95
CA PHE A 113 7.85 2.60 6.77
C PHE A 113 6.77 2.99 5.75
N VAL A 114 5.53 3.15 6.19
CA VAL A 114 4.41 3.57 5.33
C VAL A 114 4.53 5.04 4.92
N GLY A 115 4.97 5.89 5.83
CA GLY A 115 5.06 7.34 5.65
C GLY A 115 6.11 7.79 4.63
N ILE A 116 7.20 7.04 4.50
CA ILE A 116 8.21 7.33 3.47
C ILE A 116 7.64 6.90 2.10
N PRO A 117 7.57 7.80 1.11
CA PRO A 117 6.99 7.51 -0.20
C PRO A 117 7.97 6.75 -1.12
N ILE A 118 8.53 5.63 -0.66
CA ILE A 118 9.34 4.73 -1.50
C ILE A 118 8.41 3.70 -2.19
N PRO A 119 8.69 3.31 -3.45
CA PRO A 119 7.95 2.23 -4.10
C PRO A 119 8.02 0.95 -3.26
N GLY A 120 6.86 0.38 -2.93
CA GLY A 120 6.75 -0.83 -2.12
C GLY A 120 6.79 -0.60 -0.60
N THR A 121 6.78 0.63 -0.09
CA THR A 121 6.71 0.91 1.36
C THR A 121 5.38 1.53 1.78
N GLY A 122 4.23 0.92 1.45
CA GLY A 122 2.90 1.48 1.76
C GLY A 122 1.99 0.63 2.61
N GLY A 123 0.70 0.96 2.55
CA GLY A 123 -0.30 0.32 3.37
C GLY A 123 -0.37 -1.19 3.17
N TRP A 124 -0.16 -1.68 1.94
CA TRP A 124 -0.15 -3.12 1.65
C TRP A 124 1.04 -3.83 2.26
N THR A 125 2.24 -3.33 2.00
CA THR A 125 3.47 -3.95 2.50
C THR A 125 3.65 -3.74 4.00
N GLY A 126 3.21 -2.60 4.53
CA GLY A 126 3.10 -2.34 5.97
C GLY A 126 2.11 -3.27 6.66
N SER A 127 0.96 -3.55 6.04
CA SER A 127 -0.01 -4.55 6.54
C SER A 127 0.58 -5.97 6.53
N LEU A 128 1.34 -6.31 5.49
CA LEU A 128 2.02 -7.61 5.41
C LEU A 128 3.08 -7.74 6.50
N LEU A 129 3.91 -6.72 6.72
CA LEU A 129 4.89 -6.68 7.81
C LEU A 129 4.22 -6.79 9.18
N ALA A 130 3.15 -6.04 9.42
CA ALA A 130 2.38 -6.12 10.65
C ALA A 130 1.77 -7.52 10.88
N ALA A 131 1.30 -8.17 9.82
CA ALA A 131 0.77 -9.53 9.91
C ALA A 131 1.87 -10.56 10.21
N VAL A 132 3.05 -10.43 9.59
CA VAL A 132 4.22 -11.31 9.80
C VAL A 132 4.77 -11.17 11.22
N PHE A 133 4.86 -9.96 11.74
CA PHE A 133 5.38 -9.70 13.09
C PHE A 133 4.31 -9.76 14.18
N GLU A 134 3.11 -10.23 13.83
CA GLU A 134 1.96 -10.36 14.75
C GLU A 134 1.62 -9.09 15.53
N VAL A 135 1.90 -7.91 14.94
CA VAL A 135 1.58 -6.61 15.53
C VAL A 135 0.08 -6.56 15.84
N ASN A 136 -0.27 -5.89 16.94
CA ASN A 136 -1.66 -5.71 17.32
C ASN A 136 -2.40 -4.99 16.19
N THR A 137 -3.47 -5.59 15.65
CA THR A 137 -4.18 -5.10 14.48
C THR A 137 -4.63 -3.64 14.63
N LYS A 138 -5.05 -3.22 15.83
CA LYS A 138 -5.49 -1.83 16.07
C LYS A 138 -4.33 -0.85 15.96
N LYS A 139 -3.18 -1.19 16.54
CA LYS A 139 -1.95 -0.38 16.46
C LYS A 139 -1.41 -0.33 15.04
N ALA A 140 -1.41 -1.46 14.34
CA ALA A 140 -0.99 -1.55 12.95
C ALA A 140 -1.85 -0.67 12.04
N VAL A 141 -3.18 -0.79 12.13
CA VAL A 141 -4.10 0.05 11.36
C VAL A 141 -3.85 1.53 11.64
N LEU A 142 -3.73 1.92 12.91
CA LEU A 142 -3.48 3.32 13.27
C LEU A 142 -2.13 3.82 12.72
N ALA A 143 -1.05 3.05 12.87
CA ALA A 143 0.27 3.42 12.35
C ALA A 143 0.26 3.55 10.83
N ILE A 144 -0.40 2.64 10.12
CA ILE A 144 -0.51 2.65 8.66
C ILE A 144 -1.35 3.84 8.18
N LEU A 145 -2.47 4.14 8.84
CA LEU A 145 -3.32 5.29 8.49
C LEU A 145 -2.55 6.61 8.68
N LEU A 146 -1.84 6.76 9.79
CA LEU A 146 -1.00 7.95 10.03
C LEU A 146 0.14 8.03 9.00
N GLY A 147 0.76 6.90 8.66
CA GLY A 147 1.77 6.82 7.61
C GLY A 147 1.20 7.21 6.25
N LEU A 148 0.00 6.76 5.91
CA LEU A 148 -0.72 7.16 4.68
C LEU A 148 -0.95 8.67 4.63
N CYS A 149 -1.37 9.29 5.73
CA CYS A 149 -1.51 10.74 5.81
C CYS A 149 -0.18 11.46 5.57
N MET A 150 0.91 10.99 6.20
CA MET A 150 2.26 11.52 6.00
C MET A 150 2.73 11.35 4.54
N ALA A 151 2.58 10.16 3.97
CA ALA A 151 2.94 9.87 2.59
C ALA A 151 2.13 10.72 1.60
N THR A 152 0.84 10.94 1.87
CA THR A 152 -0.03 11.82 1.08
C THR A 152 0.51 13.25 1.11
N ALA A 153 0.81 13.79 2.29
CA ALA A 153 1.35 15.15 2.42
C ALA A 153 2.66 15.32 1.63
N ILE A 154 3.58 14.35 1.73
CA ILE A 154 4.84 14.38 0.99
C ILE A 154 4.58 14.28 -0.53
N MET A 155 3.72 13.36 -0.97
CA MET A 155 3.39 13.18 -2.38
C MET A 155 2.70 14.40 -2.99
N CYS A 156 1.90 15.14 -2.22
CA CYS A 156 1.34 16.43 -2.64
C CYS A 156 2.45 17.43 -2.91
N ILE A 157 3.42 17.56 -2.00
CA ILE A 157 4.56 18.48 -2.16
C ILE A 157 5.42 18.07 -3.36
N VAL A 158 5.72 16.79 -3.53
CA VAL A 158 6.53 16.30 -4.66
C VAL A 158 5.79 16.51 -5.99
N SER A 159 4.51 16.18 -6.04
CA SER A 159 3.73 16.31 -7.27
C SER A 159 3.49 17.78 -7.66
N TYR A 160 3.28 18.69 -6.71
CA TYR A 160 3.03 20.10 -7.06
C TYR A 160 4.30 20.95 -7.07
N GLY A 161 5.23 20.74 -6.15
CA GLY A 161 6.47 21.50 -6.04
C GLY A 161 7.49 21.14 -7.12
N VAL A 162 7.55 19.86 -7.53
CA VAL A 162 8.52 19.40 -8.54
C VAL A 162 7.83 19.20 -9.88
N ILE A 163 6.71 18.46 -9.96
CA ILE A 163 6.07 18.16 -11.25
C ILE A 163 5.21 19.34 -11.73
N GLY A 164 4.52 20.06 -10.84
CA GLY A 164 3.75 21.26 -11.20
C GLY A 164 4.59 22.39 -11.79
N ASN A 165 5.85 22.55 -11.34
CA ASN A 165 6.80 23.51 -11.92
C ASN A 165 7.47 23.02 -13.21
N VAL A 166 7.48 21.71 -13.48
CA VAL A 166 8.07 21.11 -14.70
C VAL A 166 7.03 20.97 -15.82
N VAL A 167 5.74 20.95 -15.48
CA VAL A 167 4.61 20.81 -16.41
C VAL A 167 3.90 22.16 -16.67
N SER A 168 4.29 23.23 -15.97
CA SER A 168 3.93 24.63 -16.34
C SER A 168 4.94 25.20 -17.33
#